data_AF-A0A4U0TK59-F1
#
_entry.id   AF-A0A4U0TK59-F1
#
_cell.length_a   1.000
_cell.length_b   1.000
_cell.length_c   1.000
_cell.angle_alpha   90.00
_cell.angle_beta   90.00
_cell.angle_gamma   90.00
#
_symmetry.space_group_name_H-M   'P 1'
#
loop_
_entity.id
_entity.type
_entity.pdbx_description
1 polymer ?
#
loop_
_entity_poly.entity_id
_entity_poly.type
_entity_poly.pdbx_seq_one_letter_code
_entity_poly.pdbx_strand_id
1 'polypeptide(L)'
;MQARYALMQVFLRAGHDFCKLEYSKDDLSDLKIHLDRSKIQTHGKPAVDAFLQKLHVYKATADLEAAKAFYEDYTHVDEWFAGKVRPEVVRQAKPRKVFVQANTFLQAGGSVELREYEPTAEGMIRSFVEREYI
;
A
#
# COMPACT_ATOMS: atom_id res chain seq x y z
N MET A 1 3.84 1.42 -0.49
CA MET A 1 3.65 -0.05 -0.61
C MET A 1 4.59 -0.83 0.30
N GLN A 2 5.86 -0.43 0.41
CA GLN A 2 6.85 -1.03 1.31
C GLN A 2 6.35 -1.28 2.75
N ALA A 3 5.73 -0.29 3.41
CA ALA A 3 5.19 -0.48 4.76
C ALA A 3 4.10 -1.58 4.87
N ARG A 4 3.31 -1.78 3.81
CA ARG A 4 2.29 -2.85 3.78
C ARG A 4 2.95 -4.22 3.58
N TYR A 5 4.04 -4.28 2.82
CA TYR A 5 4.86 -5.49 2.74
C TYR A 5 5.48 -5.83 4.10
N ALA A 6 6.02 -4.84 4.83
CA ALA A 6 6.48 -5.06 6.20
C ALA A 6 5.40 -5.64 7.12
N LEU A 7 4.18 -5.10 7.08
CA LEU A 7 3.06 -5.64 7.88
C LEU A 7 2.68 -7.07 7.45
N MET A 8 2.73 -7.39 6.17
CA MET A 8 2.54 -8.77 5.71
C MET A 8 3.65 -9.69 6.28
N GLN A 9 4.90 -9.25 6.27
CA GLN A 9 6.01 -10.01 6.88
C GLN A 9 5.80 -10.19 8.39
N VAL A 10 5.28 -9.18 9.11
CA VAL A 10 4.89 -9.31 10.53
C VAL A 10 3.86 -10.44 10.70
N PHE A 11 2.84 -10.51 9.85
CA PHE A 11 1.83 -11.55 9.93
C PHE A 11 2.36 -12.95 9.58
N LEU A 12 3.21 -13.05 8.54
CA LEU A 12 3.83 -14.32 8.15
C LEU A 12 4.79 -14.84 9.23
N ARG A 13 5.48 -13.93 9.94
CA ARG A 13 6.40 -14.26 11.05
C ARG A 13 5.68 -14.50 12.38
N ALA A 14 4.40 -14.16 12.52
CA ALA A 14 3.63 -14.35 13.76
C ALA A 14 3.42 -15.84 14.12
N GLY A 15 3.74 -16.77 13.21
CA GLY A 15 3.72 -18.20 13.45
C GLY A 15 2.31 -18.79 13.58
N HIS A 16 2.27 -20.05 14.03
CA HIS A 16 1.03 -20.79 14.35
C HIS A 16 -0.03 -20.76 13.24
N ASP A 17 0.39 -20.75 11.98
CA ASP A 17 -0.51 -20.73 10.82
C ASP A 17 -1.47 -19.54 10.78
N PHE A 18 -1.10 -18.42 11.43
CA PHE A 18 -1.93 -17.22 11.42
C PHE A 18 -2.08 -16.62 10.01
N CYS A 19 -0.97 -16.48 9.28
CA CYS A 19 -0.96 -15.98 7.91
C CYS A 19 -0.08 -16.88 7.05
N LYS A 20 -0.54 -17.22 5.84
CA LYS A 20 0.19 -18.05 4.88
C LYS A 20 0.00 -17.57 3.45
N LEU A 21 0.96 -17.91 2.61
CA LEU A 21 0.84 -17.83 1.16
C LEU A 21 0.48 -19.22 0.64
N GLU A 22 -0.72 -19.37 0.10
CA GLU A 22 -1.24 -20.63 -0.43
C GLU A 22 -1.25 -20.58 -1.96
N TYR A 23 -0.68 -21.61 -2.58
CA TYR A 23 -0.62 -21.78 -4.02
C TYR A 23 -0.46 -23.28 -4.32
N SER A 24 -0.95 -23.70 -5.49
CA SER A 24 -0.80 -25.09 -5.96
C SER A 24 -0.03 -25.19 -7.28
N LYS A 25 0.18 -24.07 -7.97
CA LYS A 25 0.88 -24.01 -9.25
C LYS A 25 2.27 -23.40 -9.12
N ASP A 26 3.23 -23.93 -9.88
CA ASP A 26 4.63 -23.45 -9.87
C ASP A 26 4.79 -22.00 -10.37
N ASP A 27 3.83 -21.52 -11.16
CA ASP A 27 3.78 -20.15 -11.69
C ASP A 27 3.11 -19.15 -10.73
N LEU A 28 2.60 -19.63 -9.60
CA LEU A 28 1.87 -18.85 -8.59
C LEU A 28 0.61 -18.16 -9.13
N SER A 29 0.08 -18.56 -10.29
CA SER A 29 -1.12 -17.93 -10.88
C SER A 29 -2.38 -18.07 -10.03
N ASP A 30 -2.37 -18.96 -9.03
CA ASP A 30 -3.43 -19.20 -8.05
C ASP A 30 -3.08 -18.71 -6.64
N LEU A 31 -2.01 -17.92 -6.49
CA LEU A 31 -1.52 -17.43 -5.20
C LEU A 31 -2.61 -16.67 -4.42
N LYS A 32 -2.81 -17.09 -3.17
CA LYS A 32 -3.72 -16.48 -2.21
C LYS A 32 -3.00 -16.19 -0.90
N ILE A 33 -3.43 -15.11 -0.26
CA ILE A 33 -3.05 -14.83 1.13
C ILE A 33 -4.15 -15.43 2.01
N HIS A 34 -3.80 -16.44 2.79
CA HIS A 34 -4.69 -17.06 3.78
C HIS A 34 -4.44 -16.45 5.15
N LEU A 35 -5.51 -16.04 5.85
CA LEU A 35 -5.45 -15.46 7.19
C LEU A 35 -6.47 -16.16 8.10
N ASP A 36 -5.99 -16.75 9.19
CA ASP A 36 -6.84 -17.42 10.18
C ASP A 36 -7.50 -16.40 11.11
N ARG A 37 -8.80 -16.18 10.90
CA ARG A 37 -9.60 -15.23 11.69
C ARG A 37 -9.58 -15.52 13.19
N SER A 38 -9.56 -16.80 13.59
CA SER A 38 -9.61 -17.19 15.00
C SER A 38 -8.37 -16.75 15.77
N LYS A 39 -7.25 -16.55 15.05
CA LYS A 39 -5.94 -16.19 15.61
C LYS A 39 -5.62 -14.69 15.54
N ILE A 40 -6.55 -13.86 15.06
CA ILE A 40 -6.34 -12.40 15.00
C ILE A 40 -6.04 -11.84 16.39
N GLN A 41 -6.82 -12.21 17.41
CA GLN A 41 -6.62 -11.69 18.77
C GLN A 41 -5.40 -12.30 19.47
N THR A 42 -5.10 -13.57 19.19
CA THR A 42 -4.07 -14.31 19.93
C THR A 42 -2.68 -14.22 19.32
N HIS A 43 -2.56 -14.05 17.99
CA HIS A 43 -1.28 -14.00 17.29
C HIS A 43 -1.11 -12.71 16.51
N GLY A 44 -2.13 -12.31 15.73
CA GLY A 44 -2.06 -11.12 14.89
C GLY A 44 -1.87 -9.83 15.67
N LYS A 45 -2.74 -9.58 16.66
CA LYS A 45 -2.69 -8.39 17.50
C LYS A 45 -1.38 -8.30 18.30
N PRO A 46 -0.93 -9.34 19.03
CA PRO A 46 0.36 -9.29 19.72
C PRO A 46 1.56 -9.05 18.79
N ALA A 47 1.57 -9.65 17.59
CA ALA A 47 2.65 -9.43 16.61
C ALA A 47 2.71 -7.98 16.13
N VAL A 48 1.55 -7.37 15.85
CA VAL A 48 1.47 -5.95 15.47
C VAL A 48 1.84 -5.04 16.64
N ASP A 49 1.34 -5.33 17.85
CA ASP A 49 1.62 -4.55 19.04
C ASP A 49 3.14 -4.49 19.29
N ALA A 50 3.84 -5.63 19.21
CA ALA A 50 5.30 -5.69 19.36
C ALA A 50 6.04 -4.92 18.25
N PHE A 51 5.61 -5.04 17.00
CA PHE A 51 6.20 -4.33 15.87
C PHE A 51 6.02 -2.80 16.00
N LEU A 52 4.81 -2.34 16.32
CA LEU A 52 4.50 -0.92 16.50
C LEU A 52 5.24 -0.33 17.71
N GLN A 53 5.36 -1.07 18.81
CA GLN A 53 6.12 -0.64 19.97
C GLN A 53 7.58 -0.35 19.60
N LYS A 54 8.24 -1.25 18.84
CA LYS A 54 9.62 -1.03 18.36
C LYS A 54 9.73 0.18 17.44
N LEU A 55 8.85 0.30 16.44
CA LEU A 55 8.84 1.46 15.55
C LEU A 55 8.67 2.78 16.31
N HIS A 56 7.78 2.80 17.30
CA HIS A 56 7.50 4.01 18.07
C HIS A 56 8.68 4.38 18.98
N VAL A 57 9.28 3.41 19.67
CA VAL A 57 10.46 3.64 20.52
C VAL A 57 11.60 4.23 19.70
N TYR A 58 11.99 3.60 18.59
CA TYR A 58 13.11 4.11 17.79
C TYR A 58 12.85 5.49 17.20
N LYS A 59 11.60 5.76 16.77
CA LYS A 59 11.21 7.09 16.31
C LYS A 59 11.31 8.13 17.44
N ALA A 60 10.81 7.81 18.64
CA ALA A 60 10.78 8.73 19.76
C ALA A 60 12.18 9.03 20.33
N THR A 61 13.12 8.09 20.22
CA THR A 61 14.49 8.23 20.71
C THR A 61 15.49 8.68 19.64
N ALA A 62 15.03 8.95 18.41
CA ALA A 62 15.90 9.27 17.26
C ALA A 62 17.00 8.22 17.00
N ASP A 63 16.74 6.95 17.30
CA ASP A 63 17.69 5.85 17.12
C ASP A 63 17.69 5.37 15.66
N LEU A 64 18.43 6.08 14.81
CA LEU A 64 18.47 5.84 13.37
C LEU A 64 19.07 4.47 13.03
N GLU A 65 20.14 4.05 13.71
CA GLU A 65 20.84 2.81 13.40
C GLU A 65 19.94 1.59 13.67
N ALA A 66 19.34 1.51 14.86
CA ALA A 66 18.44 0.41 15.19
C ALA A 66 17.14 0.47 14.37
N ALA A 67 16.58 1.66 14.15
CA ALA A 67 15.38 1.84 13.33
C ALA A 67 15.58 1.32 11.90
N LYS A 68 16.72 1.69 11.28
CA LYS A 68 17.03 1.32 9.91
C LYS A 68 17.20 -0.18 9.79
N ALA A 69 18.04 -0.78 10.64
CA ALA A 69 18.26 -2.23 10.62
C ALA A 69 16.95 -3.02 10.82
N PHE A 70 16.11 -2.59 11.77
CA PHE A 70 14.83 -3.21 12.03
C PHE A 70 13.86 -3.09 10.84
N TYR A 71 13.71 -1.90 10.26
CA TYR A 71 12.77 -1.69 9.16
C TYR A 71 13.26 -2.33 7.85
N GLU A 72 14.57 -2.37 7.61
CA GLU A 72 15.17 -3.06 6.47
C GLU A 72 14.95 -4.57 6.55
N ASP A 73 15.07 -5.20 7.73
CA ASP A 73 14.75 -6.63 7.90
C ASP A 73 13.30 -6.96 7.52
N TYR A 74 12.32 -6.19 8.01
CA TYR A 74 10.91 -6.41 7.66
C TYR A 74 10.56 -6.03 6.21
N THR A 75 11.38 -5.20 5.56
CA THR A 75 11.13 -4.77 4.18
C THR A 75 12.05 -5.44 3.15
N HIS A 76 12.96 -6.31 3.61
CA HIS A 76 13.83 -7.09 2.76
C HIS A 76 13.02 -8.07 1.91
N VAL A 77 13.30 -8.08 0.61
CA VAL A 77 12.65 -8.95 -0.37
C VAL A 77 13.66 -10.01 -0.78
N ASP A 78 13.42 -11.24 -0.38
CA ASP A 78 14.25 -12.38 -0.75
C ASP A 78 14.09 -12.78 -2.23
N GLU A 79 14.94 -13.72 -2.68
CA GLU A 79 14.93 -14.22 -4.06
C GLU A 79 13.60 -14.87 -4.45
N TRP A 80 12.89 -15.49 -3.50
CA TRP A 80 11.61 -16.13 -3.77
C TRP A 80 10.52 -15.09 -4.04
N PHE A 81 10.40 -14.05 -3.19
CA PHE A 81 9.48 -12.95 -3.44
C PHE A 81 9.84 -12.18 -4.72
N ALA A 82 11.13 -11.92 -4.95
CA ALA A 82 11.59 -11.17 -6.12
C ALA A 82 11.41 -11.95 -7.44
N GLY A 83 11.74 -13.23 -7.45
CA GLY A 83 11.79 -14.07 -8.64
C GLY A 83 10.51 -14.84 -8.96
N LYS A 84 9.70 -15.19 -7.95
CA LYS A 84 8.46 -15.96 -8.13
C LYS A 84 7.21 -15.13 -7.90
N VAL A 85 7.09 -14.46 -6.76
CA VAL A 85 5.86 -13.74 -6.39
C VAL A 85 5.67 -12.47 -7.20
N ARG A 86 6.73 -11.65 -7.33
CA ARG A 86 6.65 -10.33 -7.97
C ARG A 86 6.18 -10.39 -9.44
N PRO A 87 6.68 -11.30 -10.31
CA PRO A 87 6.19 -11.41 -11.68
C PRO A 87 4.68 -11.59 -11.76
N GLU A 88 4.12 -12.44 -10.90
CA GLU A 88 2.68 -12.71 -10.87
C GLU A 88 1.88 -11.51 -10.36
N VAL A 89 2.36 -10.82 -9.32
CA VAL A 89 1.75 -9.57 -8.83
C VAL A 89 1.72 -8.50 -9.92
N VAL A 90 2.79 -8.40 -10.73
CA VAL A 90 2.85 -7.46 -11.87
C VAL A 90 1.89 -7.90 -12.97
N ARG A 91 1.81 -9.20 -13.28
CA ARG A 91 0.89 -9.75 -14.29
C ARG A 91 -0.58 -9.43 -13.96
N GLN A 92 -0.95 -9.44 -12.68
CA GLN A 92 -2.30 -9.12 -12.21
C GLN A 92 -2.50 -7.64 -11.83
N ALA A 93 -1.49 -6.77 -12.03
CA ALA A 93 -1.56 -5.39 -11.60
C ALA A 93 -2.69 -4.63 -12.30
N LYS A 94 -3.56 -4.00 -11.50
CA LYS A 94 -4.63 -3.14 -12.01
C LYS A 94 -4.10 -1.71 -12.19
N PRO A 95 -4.43 -1.00 -13.29
CA PRO A 95 -4.04 0.38 -13.46
C PRO A 95 -4.60 1.23 -12.32
N ARG A 96 -3.83 2.25 -11.90
CA ARG A 96 -4.29 3.20 -10.89
C ARG A 96 -5.47 3.98 -11.46
N LYS A 97 -6.50 4.17 -10.63
CA LYS A 97 -7.62 5.05 -10.97
C LYS A 97 -7.10 6.48 -11.13
N VAL A 98 -7.56 7.17 -12.15
CA VAL A 98 -7.35 8.60 -12.37
C VAL A 98 -8.66 9.30 -12.05
N PHE A 99 -8.58 10.45 -11.39
CA PHE A 99 -9.73 11.28 -11.07
C PHE A 99 -9.66 12.53 -11.93
N VAL A 100 -10.74 12.78 -12.68
CA VAL A 100 -10.92 14.07 -13.36
C VAL A 100 -11.38 15.07 -12.30
N GLN A 101 -10.60 16.12 -12.11
CA GLN A 101 -10.83 17.08 -11.05
C GLN A 101 -11.54 18.32 -11.60
N ALA A 102 -12.48 18.85 -10.83
CA ALA A 102 -13.11 20.12 -11.13
C ALA A 102 -12.12 21.30 -11.00
N ASN A 103 -12.44 22.42 -11.65
CA ASN A 103 -11.77 23.71 -11.48
C ASN A 103 -12.72 24.72 -10.84
N THR A 104 -12.16 25.78 -10.25
CA THR A 104 -12.93 26.89 -9.69
C THR A 104 -12.56 28.20 -10.37
N PHE A 105 -13.56 29.01 -10.74
CA PHE A 105 -13.35 30.30 -11.42
C PHE A 105 -13.99 31.43 -10.63
N LEU A 106 -13.23 32.50 -10.35
CA LEU A 106 -13.76 33.72 -9.74
C LEU A 106 -14.53 34.52 -10.79
N GLN A 107 -15.81 34.76 -10.55
CA GLN A 107 -16.66 35.53 -11.43
C GLN A 107 -16.56 37.03 -11.13
N ALA A 108 -16.93 37.89 -12.09
CA ALA A 108 -16.88 39.34 -11.94
C ALA A 108 -17.73 39.88 -10.76
N GLY A 109 -18.74 39.12 -10.31
CA GLY A 109 -19.57 39.44 -9.15
C GLY A 109 -19.01 38.95 -7.80
N GLY A 110 -17.79 38.41 -7.76
CA GLY A 110 -17.16 37.89 -6.54
C GLY A 110 -17.60 36.50 -6.10
N SER A 111 -18.57 35.89 -6.80
CA SER A 111 -18.94 34.48 -6.60
C SER A 111 -17.95 33.53 -7.27
N VAL A 112 -17.83 32.30 -6.75
CA VAL A 112 -16.97 31.25 -7.34
C VAL A 112 -17.83 30.22 -8.07
N GLU A 113 -17.50 29.97 -9.34
CA GLU A 113 -18.08 28.87 -10.13
C GLU A 113 -17.27 27.59 -9.91
N LEU A 114 -17.95 26.47 -9.64
CA LEU A 114 -17.37 25.14 -9.70
C LEU A 114 -17.65 24.55 -11.09
N ARG A 115 -16.60 24.19 -11.83
CA ARG A 115 -16.72 23.56 -13.14
C ARG A 115 -16.23 22.12 -13.08
N GLU A 116 -17.17 21.19 -13.23
CA GLU A 116 -16.89 19.76 -13.33
C GLU A 116 -16.63 19.35 -14.79
N TYR A 117 -15.92 18.25 -14.95
CA TYR A 117 -15.57 17.70 -16.26
C TYR A 117 -15.92 16.22 -16.28
N GLU A 118 -16.36 15.73 -17.44
CA GLU A 118 -16.70 14.32 -17.61
C GLU A 118 -15.49 13.40 -17.33
N PRO A 119 -15.70 12.21 -16.74
CA PRO A 119 -14.62 11.25 -16.42
C PRO A 119 -14.15 10.50 -17.68
N THR A 120 -13.82 11.23 -18.73
CA THR A 120 -13.30 10.76 -20.01
C THR A 120 -11.86 11.25 -20.23
N ALA A 121 -11.16 10.69 -21.22
CA ALA A 121 -9.82 11.19 -21.58
C ALA A 121 -9.87 12.67 -22.00
N GLU A 122 -10.92 13.08 -22.72
CA GLU A 122 -11.13 14.47 -23.12
C GLU A 122 -11.42 15.38 -21.92
N GLY A 123 -12.31 14.96 -21.01
CA GLY A 123 -12.62 15.73 -19.80
C GLY A 123 -11.40 15.87 -18.88
N MET A 124 -10.56 14.84 -18.78
CA MET A 124 -9.26 14.92 -18.13
C MET A 124 -8.37 15.99 -18.76
N ILE A 125 -8.15 15.96 -20.08
CA ILE A 125 -7.32 16.94 -20.78
C ILE A 125 -7.87 18.36 -20.58
N ARG A 126 -9.18 18.53 -20.77
CA ARG A 126 -9.85 19.83 -20.63
C ARG A 126 -9.72 20.39 -19.22
N SER A 127 -9.85 19.55 -18.19
CA SER A 127 -9.68 19.96 -16.80
C SER A 127 -8.29 20.55 -16.53
N PHE A 128 -7.25 20.10 -17.22
CA PHE A 128 -5.90 20.65 -17.11
C PHE A 128 -5.66 21.86 -18.01
N VAL A 129 -6.21 21.88 -19.22
CA VAL A 129 -6.12 23.03 -20.14
C VAL A 129 -6.76 24.28 -19.53
N GLU A 130 -7.90 24.11 -18.88
CA GLU A 130 -8.63 25.21 -18.23
C GLU A 130 -8.14 25.49 -16.79
N ARG A 131 -7.12 24.76 -16.31
CA ARG A 131 -6.52 24.97 -15.00
C ARG A 131 -5.31 25.88 -15.15
N GLU A 132 -5.39 27.08 -14.62
CA GLU A 132 -4.21 27.90 -14.43
C GLU A 132 -3.30 27.20 -13.41
N TYR A 133 -2.10 26.81 -13.85
CA TYR A 133 -1.08 26.30 -12.94
C TYR A 133 -0.54 27.48 -12.13
N ILE A 134 -0.58 27.35 -10.81
CA ILE A 134 0.14 28.24 -9.89
C ILE A 134 1.63 27.88 -9.94
#